data_AF-A0A1B6ET10-F1
#
_entry.id   AF-A0A1B6ET10-F1
#
_cell.length_a   1.000
_cell.length_b   1.000
_cell.length_c   1.000
_cell.angle_alpha   90.00
_cell.angle_beta   90.00
_cell.angle_gamma   90.00
#
_symmetry.space_group_name_H-M   'P 1'
#
loop_
_entity.id
_entity.type
_entity.pdbx_description
1 polymer ?
#
loop_
_entity_poly.entity_id
_entity_poly.type
_entity_poly.pdbx_seq_one_letter_code
_entity_poly.pdbx_strand_id
1 'polypeptide(L)'
;MCFKDVKTRGSKKDYLCENCKKDKGRSTSSLGSGKSTPGTVLTKEFLVKTLEAFKTEVFNELKTYSKELVEIKGAMDFFSEKIDDTNKLLEESNKNYKEVQKEVEDLKQKNSQLTREVKELQIRLRNMEQYSRKCNVEISGVPLTNNEDVVSLVEDVGKAIGVTLRQ
;
A
#
# COMPACT_ATOMS: atom_id res chain seq x y z
N MET A 1 43.42 4.14 -3.64
CA MET A 1 44.79 4.35 -4.15
C MET A 1 44.85 3.77 -5.54
N CYS A 2 45.05 4.63 -6.56
CA CYS A 2 46.18 4.54 -7.50
C CYS A 2 45.85 3.70 -8.76
N PHE A 3 46.07 4.13 -9.99
CA PHE A 3 46.68 5.34 -10.54
C PHE A 3 46.13 5.57 -11.96
N LYS A 4 46.22 6.83 -12.41
CA LYS A 4 45.91 7.29 -13.77
C LYS A 4 46.77 6.56 -14.80
N ASP A 5 46.17 6.17 -15.93
CA ASP A 5 46.90 5.98 -17.18
C ASP A 5 46.55 7.08 -18.18
N VAL A 6 47.48 8.01 -18.29
CA VAL A 6 47.63 8.94 -19.40
C VAL A 6 48.21 8.15 -20.58
N LYS A 7 47.50 8.05 -21.69
CA LYS A 7 48.08 7.62 -22.98
C LYS A 7 47.82 8.67 -24.06
N THR A 8 48.81 9.55 -24.17
CA THR A 8 49.50 9.99 -25.40
C THR A 8 48.69 10.09 -26.70
N ARG A 9 48.72 11.30 -27.28
CA ARG A 9 48.31 11.65 -28.67
C ARG A 9 48.64 10.52 -29.66
N GLY A 10 47.62 9.77 -30.06
CA GLY A 10 47.72 8.76 -31.12
C GLY A 10 48.10 9.42 -32.45
N SER A 11 49.10 8.84 -33.11
CA SER A 11 49.57 9.25 -34.43
C SER A 11 48.46 9.08 -35.47
N LYS A 12 48.48 9.83 -36.57
CA LYS A 12 47.50 9.81 -37.69
C LYS A 12 47.29 8.44 -38.36
N LYS A 13 47.88 7.36 -37.83
CA LYS A 13 47.91 6.01 -38.40
C LYS A 13 46.83 5.08 -37.81
N ASP A 14 46.19 5.47 -36.72
CA ASP A 14 45.29 4.56 -35.98
C ASP A 14 43.84 4.55 -36.50
N TYR A 15 43.47 5.48 -37.39
CA TYR A 15 42.11 5.58 -37.97
C TYR A 15 41.98 5.06 -39.41
N LEU A 16 43.06 4.53 -40.00
CA LEU A 16 43.06 4.07 -41.39
C LEU A 16 42.70 2.58 -41.44
N CYS A 17 41.73 2.22 -42.28
CA CYS A 17 41.39 0.83 -42.52
C CYS A 17 42.56 0.10 -43.22
N GLU A 18 42.57 -1.23 -43.14
CA GLU A 18 43.65 -2.08 -43.66
C GLU A 18 43.94 -1.90 -45.16
N ASN A 19 42.96 -1.43 -45.94
CA ASN A 19 43.16 -1.10 -47.35
C ASN A 19 43.85 0.26 -47.52
N CYS A 20 43.46 1.28 -46.75
CA CYS A 20 44.07 2.61 -46.81
C CYS A 20 45.48 2.67 -46.24
N LYS A 21 45.91 1.67 -45.45
CA LYS A 21 47.30 1.52 -45.00
C LYS A 21 48.24 1.06 -46.13
N LYS A 22 47.73 0.31 -47.12
CA LYS A 22 48.51 -0.33 -48.18
C LYS A 22 48.85 0.61 -49.35
N ASP A 23 48.09 1.70 -49.55
CA ASP A 23 48.21 2.57 -50.73
C ASP A 23 49.20 3.74 -50.62
N LYS A 24 50.00 3.85 -49.54
CA LYS A 24 50.97 4.95 -49.38
C LYS A 24 52.32 4.76 -50.10
N GLY A 25 52.31 4.10 -51.26
CA GLY A 25 53.51 3.82 -52.04
C GLY A 25 53.47 4.27 -53.49
N ARG A 26 52.40 4.96 -53.97
CA ARG A 26 52.28 5.26 -55.41
C ARG A 26 51.62 6.60 -55.69
N SER A 27 52.35 7.67 -55.39
CA SER A 27 52.19 8.92 -56.12
C SER A 27 53.07 8.87 -57.36
N THR A 28 52.50 8.46 -58.50
CA THR A 28 53.08 8.79 -59.82
C THR A 28 51.94 9.09 -60.78
N SER A 29 51.90 10.34 -61.22
CA SER A 29 51.22 10.81 -62.42
C SER A 29 51.63 9.99 -63.64
N SER A 30 50.68 9.37 -64.33
CA SER A 30 50.79 9.08 -65.77
C SER A 30 49.42 8.69 -66.32
N LEU A 31 49.02 9.34 -67.41
CA LEU A 31 48.03 8.83 -68.36
C LEU A 31 48.32 7.35 -68.66
N GLY A 32 47.29 6.51 -68.59
CA GLY A 32 47.42 5.09 -68.93
C GLY A 32 46.07 4.40 -68.92
N SER A 33 45.58 4.10 -70.11
CA SER A 33 44.35 3.35 -70.42
C SER A 33 44.30 2.01 -69.66
N GLY A 34 43.21 1.78 -68.93
CA GLY A 34 42.95 0.54 -68.20
C GLY A 34 41.44 0.37 -67.99
N LYS A 35 40.89 -0.72 -68.52
CA LYS A 35 39.45 -1.04 -68.65
C LYS A 35 38.67 -0.80 -67.35
N SER A 36 37.75 0.16 -67.39
CA SER A 36 36.73 0.37 -66.37
C SER A 36 35.71 -0.77 -66.42
N THR A 37 35.63 -1.54 -65.34
CA THR A 37 34.36 -2.14 -64.91
C THR A 37 33.29 -1.03 -64.84
N PRO A 38 32.01 -1.30 -65.14
CA PRO A 38 31.00 -0.25 -65.17
C PRO A 38 30.72 0.21 -63.74
N GLY A 39 31.49 1.20 -63.28
CA GLY A 39 31.17 1.99 -62.10
C GLY A 39 29.94 2.80 -62.44
N THR A 40 28.85 2.56 -61.71
CA THR A 40 27.59 3.28 -61.83
C THR A 40 27.86 4.78 -61.77
N VAL A 41 27.67 5.48 -62.88
CA VAL A 41 27.80 6.94 -62.93
C VAL A 41 26.67 7.50 -62.06
N LEU A 42 27.02 8.01 -60.87
CA LEU A 42 26.10 8.72 -59.99
C LEU A 42 25.67 10.03 -60.68
N THR A 43 24.53 9.99 -61.35
CA THR A 43 23.94 11.18 -61.96
C THR A 43 23.29 12.06 -60.88
N LYS A 44 23.27 13.37 -61.11
CA LYS A 44 22.59 14.33 -60.21
C LYS A 44 21.13 13.94 -59.96
N GLU A 45 20.47 13.39 -60.97
CA GLU A 45 19.08 12.95 -60.89
C GLU A 45 18.88 11.75 -59.96
N PHE A 46 19.83 10.80 -59.96
CA PHE A 46 19.78 9.67 -59.03
C PHE A 46 19.87 10.15 -57.57
N LEU A 47 20.79 11.09 -57.29
CA LEU A 47 20.97 11.66 -55.94
C LEU A 47 19.75 12.47 -55.48
N VAL A 48 19.16 13.27 -56.36
CA VAL A 48 17.93 14.02 -56.05
C VAL A 48 16.79 13.06 -55.75
N LYS A 49 16.61 12.01 -56.56
CA LYS A 49 15.56 11.02 -56.35
C LYS A 49 15.74 10.20 -55.07
N THR A 50 16.98 9.85 -54.69
CA THR A 50 17.26 9.16 -53.42
C THR A 50 17.05 10.08 -52.22
N LEU A 51 17.43 11.35 -52.31
CA LEU A 51 17.17 12.34 -51.26
C LEU A 51 15.68 12.61 -51.08
N GLU A 52 14.91 12.71 -52.16
CA GLU A 52 13.46 12.86 -52.10
C GLU A 52 12.79 11.64 -51.47
N ALA A 53 13.18 10.43 -51.88
CA ALA A 53 12.68 9.19 -51.30
C ALA A 53 12.99 9.10 -49.79
N PHE A 54 14.24 9.37 -49.41
CA PHE A 54 14.66 9.41 -48.00
C PHE A 54 13.89 10.47 -47.21
N LYS A 55 13.73 11.67 -47.78
CA LYS A 55 12.93 12.74 -47.17
C LYS A 55 11.50 12.24 -46.91
N THR A 56 10.83 11.66 -47.90
CA THR A 56 9.46 11.16 -47.72
C THR A 56 9.36 10.09 -46.65
N GLU A 57 10.31 9.16 -46.57
CA GLU A 57 10.32 8.08 -45.59
C GLU A 57 10.50 8.61 -44.17
N VAL A 58 11.51 9.46 -43.95
CA VAL A 58 11.74 10.11 -42.65
C VAL A 58 10.55 10.97 -42.22
N PHE A 59 9.96 11.74 -43.13
CA PHE A 59 8.78 12.56 -42.80
C PHE A 59 7.56 11.70 -42.45
N ASN A 60 7.40 10.55 -43.09
CA ASN A 60 6.31 9.63 -42.78
C ASN A 60 6.50 9.00 -41.39
N GLU A 61 7.70 8.53 -41.06
CA GLU A 61 8.01 8.02 -39.71
C GLU A 61 7.82 9.10 -38.64
N LEU A 62 8.33 10.30 -38.88
CA LEU A 62 8.21 11.42 -37.95
C LEU A 62 6.74 11.83 -37.73
N LYS A 63 5.90 11.72 -38.76
CA LYS A 63 4.46 11.92 -38.65
C LYS A 63 3.79 10.80 -37.85
N THR A 64 4.23 9.56 -37.99
CA THR A 64 3.74 8.43 -37.18
C THR A 64 4.11 8.61 -35.71
N TYR A 65 5.37 8.89 -35.39
CA TYR A 65 5.80 9.18 -34.01
C TYR A 65 5.06 10.38 -33.41
N SER A 66 4.82 11.43 -34.21
CA SER A 66 4.04 12.57 -33.76
C SER A 66 2.60 12.18 -33.36
N LYS A 67 1.99 11.20 -34.03
CA LYS A 67 0.65 10.71 -33.64
C LYS A 67 0.70 9.90 -32.37
N GLU A 68 1.64 8.96 -32.26
CA GLU A 68 1.83 8.14 -31.05
C GLU A 68 2.10 9.00 -29.81
N LEU A 69 2.88 10.07 -29.94
CA LEU A 69 3.12 11.02 -28.85
C LEU A 69 1.84 11.75 -28.40
N VAL A 70 0.93 12.06 -29.33
CA VAL A 70 -0.37 12.67 -29.00
C VAL A 70 -1.26 11.66 -28.27
N GLU A 71 -1.27 10.40 -28.70
CA GLU A 71 -2.02 9.32 -28.04
C GLU A 71 -1.49 9.04 -26.62
N ILE A 72 -0.16 8.98 -26.45
CA ILE A 72 0.49 8.84 -25.14
C ILE A 72 0.14 10.01 -24.23
N LYS A 73 0.16 11.25 -24.76
CA LYS A 73 -0.24 12.43 -24.00
C LYS A 73 -1.68 12.31 -23.52
N GLY A 74 -2.60 11.89 -24.40
CA GLY A 74 -4.00 11.68 -24.02
C GLY A 74 -4.18 10.61 -22.93
N ALA A 75 -3.44 9.50 -23.02
CA ALA A 75 -3.44 8.48 -21.98
C ALA A 75 -2.88 9.02 -20.65
N MET A 76 -1.81 9.82 -20.69
CA MET A 76 -1.21 10.43 -19.51
C MET A 76 -2.14 11.44 -18.84
N ASP A 77 -2.83 12.27 -19.61
CA ASP A 77 -3.83 13.21 -19.10
C ASP A 77 -4.99 12.45 -18.40
N PHE A 78 -5.48 11.37 -19.01
CA PHE A 78 -6.49 10.49 -18.41
C PHE A 78 -6.01 9.83 -17.10
N PHE A 79 -4.78 9.31 -17.06
CA PHE A 79 -4.22 8.72 -15.85
C PHE A 79 -4.01 9.77 -14.76
N SER A 80 -3.60 10.99 -15.10
CA SER A 80 -3.46 12.09 -14.14
C SER A 80 -4.81 12.40 -13.48
N GLU A 81 -5.87 12.52 -14.28
CA GLU A 81 -7.23 12.73 -13.76
C GLU A 81 -7.66 11.58 -12.84
N LYS A 82 -7.39 10.33 -13.23
CA LYS A 82 -7.76 9.18 -12.41
C LYS A 82 -6.97 9.07 -11.10
N ILE A 83 -5.70 9.49 -11.11
CA ILE A 83 -4.87 9.58 -9.90
C ILE A 83 -5.45 10.64 -8.96
N ASP A 84 -5.85 11.80 -9.49
CA ASP A 84 -6.45 12.87 -8.68
C ASP A 84 -7.77 12.43 -8.03
N ASP A 85 -8.63 11.74 -8.77
CA ASP A 85 -9.86 11.15 -8.22
C ASP A 85 -9.57 10.13 -7.12
N THR A 86 -8.55 9.29 -7.33
CA THR A 86 -8.15 8.27 -6.35
C THR A 86 -7.61 8.91 -5.08
N ASN A 87 -6.82 9.98 -5.20
CA ASN A 87 -6.31 10.73 -4.06
C ASN A 87 -7.45 11.36 -3.25
N LYS A 88 -8.44 11.97 -3.91
CA LYS A 88 -9.63 12.51 -3.22
C LYS A 88 -10.39 11.43 -2.45
N LEU A 89 -10.65 10.29 -3.09
CA LEU A 89 -11.33 9.16 -2.44
C LEU A 89 -10.53 8.62 -1.25
N LEU A 90 -9.21 8.57 -1.35
CA LEU A 90 -8.33 8.14 -0.28
C LEU A 90 -8.35 9.12 0.90
N GLU A 91 -8.36 10.43 0.64
CA GLU A 91 -8.51 11.46 1.66
C GLU A 91 -9.86 11.35 2.39
N GLU A 92 -10.96 11.20 1.66
CA GLU A 92 -12.29 10.99 2.21
C GLU A 92 -12.36 9.69 3.04
N SER A 93 -11.83 8.59 2.51
CA SER A 93 -11.78 7.32 3.23
C SER A 93 -10.96 7.43 4.51
N ASN A 94 -9.83 8.13 4.49
CA ASN A 94 -9.01 8.36 5.69
C ASN A 94 -9.73 9.22 6.73
N LYS A 95 -10.50 10.22 6.28
CA LYS A 95 -11.32 11.04 7.17
C LYS A 95 -12.40 10.19 7.85
N ASN A 96 -13.16 9.43 7.07
CA ASN A 96 -14.21 8.55 7.59
C ASN A 96 -13.63 7.51 8.55
N TYR A 97 -12.48 6.92 8.22
CA TYR A 97 -11.80 5.97 9.08
C TYR A 97 -11.43 6.57 10.45
N LYS A 98 -10.90 7.80 10.47
CA LYS A 98 -10.58 8.51 11.72
C LYS A 98 -11.83 8.83 12.55
N GLU A 99 -12.92 9.22 11.89
CA GLU A 99 -14.20 9.49 12.57
C GLU A 99 -14.76 8.21 13.23
N VAL A 100 -14.77 7.10 12.49
CA VAL A 100 -15.20 5.80 13.01
C VAL A 100 -14.29 5.32 14.15
N GLN A 101 -12.96 5.48 14.03
CA GLN A 101 -12.04 5.14 15.13
C GLN A 101 -12.37 5.93 16.41
N LYS A 102 -12.62 7.24 16.28
CA LYS A 102 -12.98 8.09 17.42
C LYS A 102 -14.30 7.67 18.05
N GLU A 103 -15.31 7.33 17.25
CA GLU A 103 -16.59 6.84 17.74
C GLU A 103 -16.44 5.51 18.48
N VAL A 104 -15.63 4.59 17.96
CA VAL A 104 -15.34 3.31 18.61
C VAL A 104 -14.66 3.51 19.97
N GLU A 105 -13.71 4.45 20.07
CA GLU A 105 -13.06 4.77 21.35
C GLU A 105 -14.05 5.36 22.36
N ASP A 106 -14.88 6.31 21.95
CA ASP A 106 -15.91 6.92 22.80
C ASP A 106 -16.94 5.88 23.28
N LEU A 107 -17.42 5.01 22.38
CA LEU A 107 -18.33 3.92 22.73
C LEU A 107 -17.69 2.93 23.71
N LYS A 108 -16.42 2.56 23.53
CA LYS A 108 -15.70 1.70 24.47
C LYS A 108 -15.57 2.34 25.84
N GLN A 109 -15.27 3.64 25.90
CA GLN A 109 -15.17 4.38 27.16
C GLN A 109 -16.52 4.42 27.87
N LYS A 110 -17.59 4.78 27.17
CA LYS A 110 -18.96 4.80 27.70
C LYS A 110 -19.39 3.43 28.21
N ASN A 111 -19.13 2.37 27.46
CA ASN A 111 -19.48 1.01 27.87
C ASN A 111 -18.72 0.58 29.13
N SER A 112 -17.43 0.89 29.22
CA SER A 112 -16.63 0.64 30.42
C SER A 112 -17.18 1.38 31.64
N GLN A 113 -17.54 2.66 31.48
CA GLN A 113 -18.13 3.47 32.54
C GLN A 113 -19.49 2.90 32.99
N LEU A 114 -20.40 2.63 32.05
CA LEU A 114 -21.71 2.05 32.35
C LEU A 114 -21.58 0.69 33.03
N THR A 115 -20.66 -0.17 32.58
CA THR A 115 -20.40 -1.46 33.21
C THR A 115 -19.95 -1.30 34.66
N ARG A 116 -19.12 -0.29 34.95
CA ARG A 116 -18.68 0.02 36.32
C ARG A 116 -19.85 0.50 37.17
N GLU A 117 -20.66 1.43 36.66
CA GLU A 117 -21.84 1.96 37.36
C GLU A 117 -22.85 0.85 37.68
N VAL A 118 -23.13 -0.04 36.71
CA VAL A 118 -23.99 -1.20 36.93
C VAL A 118 -23.45 -2.10 38.03
N LYS A 119 -22.15 -2.41 38.04
CA LYS A 119 -21.54 -3.22 39.11
C LYS A 119 -21.65 -2.55 40.48
N GLU A 120 -21.44 -1.24 40.54
CA GLU A 120 -21.56 -0.49 41.79
C GLU A 120 -23.01 -0.51 42.31
N LEU A 121 -23.99 -0.31 41.44
CA LEU A 121 -25.40 -0.39 41.78
C LEU A 121 -25.79 -1.79 42.24
N GLN A 122 -25.28 -2.84 41.60
CA GLN A 122 -25.50 -4.23 42.03
C GLN A 122 -24.95 -4.50 43.43
N ILE A 123 -23.75 -4.00 43.74
CA ILE A 123 -23.16 -4.12 45.07
C ILE A 123 -24.02 -3.38 46.10
N ARG A 124 -24.45 -2.15 45.78
CA ARG A 124 -25.30 -1.36 46.67
C ARG A 124 -26.64 -2.04 46.93
N LEU A 125 -27.26 -2.61 45.88
CA LEU A 125 -28.50 -3.37 45.99
C LEU A 125 -28.33 -4.57 46.93
N ARG A 126 -27.29 -5.38 46.70
CA ARG A 126 -26.98 -6.54 47.54
C ARG A 126 -26.77 -6.15 49.00
N ASN A 127 -26.06 -5.05 49.25
CA ASN A 127 -25.84 -4.55 50.61
C ASN A 127 -27.16 -4.12 51.27
N MET A 128 -28.07 -3.49 50.52
CA MET A 128 -29.40 -3.13 51.02
C MET A 128 -30.25 -4.37 51.32
N GLU A 129 -30.23 -5.37 50.45
CA GLU A 129 -30.91 -6.65 50.67
C GLU A 129 -30.38 -7.35 51.92
N GLN A 130 -29.06 -7.44 52.07
CA GLN A 130 -28.42 -8.02 53.25
C GLN A 130 -28.77 -7.23 54.52
N TYR A 131 -28.73 -5.89 54.45
CA TYR A 131 -29.09 -5.04 55.58
C TYR A 131 -30.56 -5.23 56.00
N SER A 132 -31.47 -5.38 55.05
CA SER A 132 -32.89 -5.63 55.33
C SER A 132 -33.12 -6.93 56.10
N ARG A 133 -32.22 -7.91 55.95
CA ARG A 133 -32.27 -9.23 56.60
C ARG A 133 -31.28 -9.36 57.76
N LYS A 134 -30.68 -8.26 58.24
CA LYS A 134 -29.62 -8.28 59.26
C LYS A 134 -30.02 -8.95 60.59
N CYS A 135 -31.32 -8.98 60.89
CA CYS A 135 -31.89 -9.61 62.09
C CYS A 135 -32.67 -10.88 61.79
N ASN A 136 -32.60 -11.39 60.55
CA ASN A 136 -33.31 -12.59 60.13
C ASN A 136 -32.33 -13.77 60.16
N VAL A 137 -32.82 -14.91 60.61
CA VAL A 137 -32.10 -16.18 60.53
C VAL A 137 -32.87 -17.08 59.56
N GLU A 138 -32.18 -17.57 58.53
CA GLU A 138 -32.74 -18.53 57.58
C GLU A 138 -32.35 -19.94 58.01
N ILE A 139 -33.36 -20.80 58.21
CA ILE A 139 -33.18 -22.21 58.57
C ILE A 139 -33.63 -23.04 57.37
N SER A 140 -32.67 -23.70 56.73
CA SER A 140 -32.90 -24.49 55.51
C SER A 140 -32.64 -25.97 55.74
N GLY A 141 -33.37 -26.83 55.02
CA GLY A 141 -33.23 -28.28 55.13
C GLY A 141 -34.11 -28.95 56.18
N VAL A 142 -35.13 -28.26 56.69
CA VAL A 142 -36.16 -28.84 57.56
C VAL A 142 -37.24 -29.51 56.69
N PRO A 143 -37.62 -30.78 56.97
CA PRO A 143 -38.68 -31.46 56.23
C PRO A 143 -40.06 -30.84 56.50
N LEU A 144 -40.83 -30.59 55.44
CA LEU A 144 -42.16 -30.02 55.54
C LEU A 144 -43.13 -30.99 56.23
N THR A 145 -43.84 -30.52 57.25
CA THR A 145 -44.87 -31.31 57.94
C THR A 145 -46.22 -30.58 57.93
N ASN A 146 -47.33 -31.34 57.92
CA ASN A 146 -48.67 -30.76 57.98
C ASN A 146 -48.94 -30.25 59.41
N ASN A 147 -49.48 -29.03 59.54
CA ASN A 147 -49.70 -28.33 60.82
C ASN A 147 -48.42 -28.16 61.66
N GLU A 148 -47.37 -27.64 61.03
CA GLU A 148 -46.09 -27.37 61.70
C GLU A 148 -46.16 -26.15 62.64
N ASP A 149 -45.62 -26.30 63.86
CA ASP A 149 -45.40 -25.18 64.78
C ASP A 149 -43.96 -24.68 64.64
N VAL A 150 -43.85 -23.46 64.11
CA VAL A 150 -42.57 -22.79 63.83
C VAL A 150 -41.81 -22.49 65.12
N VAL A 151 -42.49 -22.23 66.24
CA VAL A 151 -41.82 -21.88 67.50
C VAL A 151 -41.11 -23.09 68.08
N SER A 152 -41.80 -24.24 68.15
CA SER A 152 -41.19 -25.48 68.62
C SER A 152 -40.03 -25.93 67.75
N LEU A 153 -40.14 -25.75 66.42
CA LEU A 153 -39.07 -26.08 65.49
C LEU A 153 -37.81 -25.24 65.77
N VAL A 154 -37.98 -23.92 65.97
CA VAL A 154 -36.87 -23.02 66.24
C VAL A 154 -36.22 -23.33 67.60
N GLU A 155 -37.00 -23.75 68.61
CA GLU A 155 -36.45 -24.24 69.89
C GLU A 155 -35.63 -25.52 69.73
N ASP A 156 -36.10 -26.48 68.94
CA ASP A 156 -35.41 -27.74 68.72
C ASP A 156 -34.12 -27.57 67.92
N VAL A 157 -34.15 -26.70 66.90
CA VAL A 157 -32.94 -26.26 66.17
C VAL A 157 -31.98 -25.57 67.14
N GLY A 158 -32.47 -24.68 67.99
CA GLY A 158 -31.68 -24.00 69.03
C GLY A 158 -30.98 -24.98 69.98
N LYS A 159 -31.71 -25.98 70.49
CA LYS A 159 -31.15 -27.04 71.35
C LYS A 159 -30.07 -27.84 70.61
N ALA A 160 -30.30 -28.19 69.34
CA ALA A 160 -29.35 -28.96 68.55
C ALA A 160 -28.01 -28.23 68.34
N ILE A 161 -28.02 -26.90 68.25
CA ILE A 161 -26.82 -26.06 68.14
C ILE A 161 -26.28 -25.55 69.49
N GLY A 162 -26.87 -25.97 70.61
CA GLY A 162 -26.44 -25.60 71.96
C GLY A 162 -26.82 -24.17 72.39
N VAL A 163 -27.82 -23.56 71.76
CA VAL A 163 -28.31 -22.21 72.08
C VAL A 163 -29.66 -22.31 72.78
N THR A 164 -29.75 -21.76 74.00
CA THR A 164 -31.02 -21.65 74.73
C THR A 164 -31.71 -20.34 74.35
N LEU A 165 -32.85 -20.44 73.68
CA LEU A 165 -33.71 -19.30 73.39
C LEU A 165 -34.42 -18.87 74.67
N ARG A 166 -34.35 -17.58 75.01
CA ARG A 166 -35.13 -17.01 76.12
C ARG A 166 -36.46 -16.51 75.54
N GLN A 167 -37.55 -16.91 76.17
CA GLN A 167 -38.90 -16.38 75.91
C GLN A 167 -39.00 -14.93 76.35
#